data_AF-A0A060QIQ3-F1
#
_entry.id   AF-A0A060QIQ3-F1
#
_cell.length_a   1.000
_cell.length_b   1.000
_cell.length_c   1.000
_cell.angle_alpha   90.00
_cell.angle_beta   90.00
_cell.angle_gamma   90.00
#
_symmetry.space_group_name_H-M   'P 1'
#
loop_
_entity.id
_entity.type
_entity.pdbx_description
1 polymer ?
#
loop_
_entity_poly.entity_id
_entity_poly.type
_entity_poly.pdbx_seq_one_letter_code
_entity_poly.pdbx_strand_id
1 'polypeptide(L)'
;MLALFLWGSADYAAAATSLPPGPAILGFDRDLIFRDNQTNTAYISIRDSHGINDAMEAGDRSRLESLRAVVASAQNAPSIRKMMIALCDAAMARVDGDFAHSSNIILQALHEAGKFGDLSQTINPIQIMLRNIHIGNLMLMGRVRDWAEETENLQTGFYAPVRAYYNIPDLEFRNMDFLKLSVPARATPDSTLERPPSDSVDLDPSESQFEDQTAISAKATVLIDGSPATATFGTATVIGSVPFSLQRDHHWLVIGRLAGSKDLSPDPRTEAVVLIPSIKIGQTVLTNQIMTVTHSETVLIGLQQLSRLRHLTMTSRRLSFGSSAPISCNLRPVVSSFRSGVNMFLLFPVSYARGDTQAIIGTEDNAPDLLTVNITSFSGKMAHRSRTEYLGTAYGQRAHETFTQTDTIEVAGKSLRSSVRYQIGDPADRPVISMAALKTLSFSLDLPESMACLR
;
A
#
# COMPACT_ATOMS: atom_id res chain seq x y z
N MET A 1 -11.17 -19.07 -10.96
CA MET A 1 -12.47 -19.75 -10.85
C MET A 1 -13.35 -18.87 -9.98
N LEU A 2 -14.19 -18.04 -10.63
CA LEU A 2 -15.02 -17.01 -9.99
C LEU A 2 -16.28 -17.65 -9.40
N ALA A 3 -16.58 -17.35 -8.13
CA ALA A 3 -17.93 -17.40 -7.61
C ALA A 3 -18.45 -15.95 -7.54
N LEU A 4 -19.23 -15.59 -8.55
CA LEU A 4 -20.12 -14.43 -8.60
C LEU A 4 -21.43 -14.83 -7.90
N PHE A 5 -21.87 -14.13 -6.86
CA PHE A 5 -23.28 -14.16 -6.40
C PHE A 5 -23.63 -12.81 -5.75
N LEU A 6 -24.41 -11.99 -6.48
CA LEU A 6 -25.85 -11.71 -6.30
C LEU A 6 -26.19 -10.93 -5.02
N TRP A 7 -26.30 -9.60 -5.14
CA TRP A 7 -27.26 -8.83 -4.35
C TRP A 7 -28.53 -8.67 -5.21
N GLY A 8 -29.33 -9.73 -5.25
CA GLY A 8 -30.72 -9.67 -5.66
C GLY A 8 -31.57 -9.73 -4.39
N SER A 9 -32.18 -8.61 -4.02
CA SER A 9 -33.33 -8.54 -3.09
C SER A 9 -33.28 -9.50 -1.89
N ALA A 10 -32.34 -9.30 -0.97
CA ALA A 10 -32.52 -9.82 0.38
C ALA A 10 -33.47 -8.87 1.11
N ASP A 11 -34.70 -9.31 1.34
CA ASP A 11 -35.60 -8.68 2.30
C ASP A 11 -34.83 -8.51 3.62
N TYR A 12 -34.65 -7.25 4.04
CA TYR A 12 -34.08 -6.85 5.34
C TYR A 12 -34.99 -7.22 6.53
N ALA A 13 -35.75 -8.30 6.40
CA ALA A 13 -36.79 -8.74 7.30
C ALA A 13 -36.80 -10.27 7.45
N ALA A 14 -35.73 -10.87 7.97
CA ALA A 14 -35.82 -12.20 8.56
C ALA A 14 -34.74 -12.50 9.62
N ALA A 15 -35.23 -12.96 10.76
CA ALA A 15 -34.54 -13.66 11.86
C ALA A 15 -33.41 -12.91 12.60
N ALA A 16 -33.82 -11.99 13.48
CA ALA A 16 -33.05 -11.72 14.69
C ALA A 16 -33.05 -13.00 15.56
N THR A 17 -32.07 -13.87 15.39
CA THR A 17 -31.72 -14.84 16.43
C THR A 17 -31.22 -14.03 17.63
N SER A 18 -31.89 -14.17 18.76
CA SER A 18 -31.56 -13.46 20.00
C SER A 18 -30.20 -13.92 20.51
N LEU A 19 -29.15 -13.27 20.02
CA LEU A 19 -27.81 -13.30 20.56
C LEU A 19 -27.71 -12.34 21.75
N PRO A 20 -26.62 -12.38 22.54
CA PRO A 20 -26.43 -11.54 23.73
C PRO A 20 -26.62 -10.05 23.39
N PRO A 21 -26.80 -9.14 24.38
CA PRO A 21 -26.83 -7.70 24.11
C PRO A 21 -25.60 -7.30 23.28
N GLY A 22 -25.85 -6.82 22.06
CA GLY A 22 -24.82 -6.56 21.06
C GLY A 22 -25.42 -5.98 19.78
N PRO A 23 -24.58 -5.50 18.83
CA PRO A 23 -25.04 -4.90 17.59
C PRO A 23 -25.81 -5.90 16.72
N ALA A 24 -26.78 -5.40 15.95
CA ALA A 24 -27.46 -6.20 14.94
C ALA A 24 -26.49 -6.56 13.80
N ILE A 25 -26.33 -7.83 13.50
CA ILE A 25 -25.44 -8.30 12.42
C ILE A 25 -26.29 -8.54 11.16
N LEU A 26 -26.04 -7.77 10.11
CA LEU A 26 -26.82 -7.77 8.86
C LEU A 26 -25.92 -8.06 7.66
N GLY A 27 -26.41 -8.87 6.71
CA GLY A 27 -25.66 -9.20 5.49
C GLY A 27 -24.42 -10.07 5.73
N PHE A 28 -24.37 -10.76 6.88
CA PHE A 28 -23.36 -11.75 7.25
C PHE A 28 -24.03 -13.13 7.35
N ASP A 29 -24.45 -13.67 6.21
CA ASP A 29 -25.03 -15.01 6.14
C ASP A 29 -23.95 -16.08 6.37
N ARG A 30 -24.35 -17.28 6.84
CA ARG A 30 -23.38 -18.38 7.09
C ARG A 30 -22.65 -18.83 5.83
N ASP A 31 -23.25 -18.62 4.65
CA ASP A 31 -22.66 -18.96 3.36
C ASP A 31 -21.44 -18.08 3.00
N LEU A 32 -21.17 -17.04 3.79
CA LEU A 32 -19.96 -16.21 3.67
C LEU A 32 -18.76 -16.76 4.45
N ILE A 33 -18.94 -17.87 5.19
CA ILE A 33 -17.84 -18.57 5.84
C ILE A 33 -17.25 -19.58 4.87
N PHE A 34 -16.02 -19.31 4.46
CA PHE A 34 -15.23 -20.21 3.66
C PHE A 34 -14.25 -20.98 4.54
N ARG A 35 -13.72 -22.09 4.01
CA ARG A 35 -12.61 -22.81 4.63
C ARG A 35 -11.43 -22.82 3.70
N ASP A 36 -10.26 -22.60 4.27
CA ASP A 36 -9.01 -22.74 3.55
C ASP A 36 -8.71 -24.21 3.26
N ASN A 37 -8.45 -24.55 2.01
CA ASN A 37 -8.27 -25.96 1.61
C ASN A 37 -6.99 -26.59 2.19
N GLN A 38 -6.01 -25.79 2.61
CA GLN A 38 -4.73 -26.28 3.13
C GLN A 38 -4.72 -26.32 4.67
N THR A 39 -5.18 -25.24 5.30
CA THR A 39 -5.13 -25.07 6.76
C THR A 39 -6.43 -25.47 7.45
N ASN A 40 -7.52 -25.66 6.70
CA ASN A 40 -8.89 -25.88 7.18
C ASN A 40 -9.42 -24.73 8.07
N THR A 41 -8.72 -23.59 8.11
CA THR A 41 -9.11 -22.40 8.88
C THR A 41 -10.35 -21.76 8.25
N ALA A 42 -11.32 -21.42 9.09
CA ALA A 42 -12.52 -20.71 8.66
C ALA A 42 -12.20 -19.23 8.45
N TYR A 43 -12.68 -18.66 7.36
CA TYR A 43 -12.47 -17.25 7.05
C TYR A 43 -13.69 -16.60 6.41
N ILE A 44 -13.78 -15.29 6.55
CA ILE A 44 -14.67 -14.44 5.74
C ILE A 44 -13.83 -13.50 4.87
N SER A 45 -14.36 -13.17 3.69
CA SER A 45 -13.76 -12.19 2.78
C SER A 45 -14.85 -11.22 2.31
N ILE A 46 -14.66 -9.93 2.59
CA ILE A 46 -15.65 -8.91 2.20
C ILE A 46 -15.21 -8.25 0.91
N ARG A 47 -16.05 -8.35 -0.11
CA ARG A 47 -15.86 -7.70 -1.42
C ARG A 47 -17.14 -6.98 -1.80
N ASP A 48 -16.99 -5.88 -2.53
CA ASP A 48 -18.14 -5.24 -3.13
C ASP A 48 -18.49 -5.99 -4.43
N SER A 49 -19.78 -6.11 -4.73
CA SER A 49 -20.27 -6.85 -5.89
C SER A 49 -20.07 -6.13 -7.23
N HIS A 50 -19.71 -4.85 -7.20
CA HIS A 50 -19.63 -3.99 -8.38
C HIS A 50 -18.20 -3.85 -8.93
N GLY A 51 -17.19 -4.28 -8.17
CA GLY A 51 -15.77 -4.13 -8.52
C GLY A 51 -15.23 -2.72 -8.22
N ILE A 52 -15.81 -2.00 -7.27
CA ILE A 52 -15.37 -0.67 -6.82
C ILE A 52 -13.98 -0.78 -6.19
N ASN A 53 -13.77 -1.75 -5.31
CA ASN A 53 -12.46 -1.96 -4.69
C ASN A 53 -11.42 -2.38 -5.73
N ASP A 54 -11.78 -3.26 -6.67
CA ASP A 54 -10.89 -3.67 -7.76
C ASP A 54 -10.49 -2.47 -8.65
N ALA A 55 -11.43 -1.58 -8.97
CA ALA A 55 -11.14 -0.36 -9.73
C ALA A 55 -10.24 0.61 -8.95
N MET A 56 -10.45 0.77 -7.64
CA MET A 56 -9.58 1.55 -6.77
C MET A 56 -8.16 0.96 -6.67
N GLU A 57 -8.07 -0.36 -6.50
CA GLU A 57 -6.80 -1.10 -6.46
C GLU A 57 -6.08 -1.03 -7.81
N ALA A 58 -6.80 -0.91 -8.92
CA ALA A 58 -6.22 -0.71 -10.24
C ALA A 58 -5.80 0.74 -10.52
N GLY A 59 -6.28 1.73 -9.75
CA GLY A 59 -6.12 3.15 -10.06
C GLY A 59 -7.01 3.63 -11.22
N ASP A 60 -8.14 2.95 -11.48
CA ASP A 60 -9.03 3.23 -12.63
C ASP A 60 -10.17 4.18 -12.25
N ARG A 61 -9.89 5.48 -12.36
CA ARG A 61 -10.85 6.55 -12.06
C ARG A 61 -12.10 6.49 -12.94
N SER A 62 -11.95 6.24 -14.24
CA SER A 62 -13.07 6.22 -15.20
C SER A 62 -14.04 5.08 -14.91
N ARG A 63 -13.49 3.92 -14.51
CA ARG A 63 -14.32 2.80 -14.05
C ARG A 63 -15.08 3.16 -12.79
N LEU A 64 -14.47 3.84 -11.82
CA LEU A 64 -15.15 4.27 -10.59
C LEU A 64 -16.31 5.23 -10.88
N GLU A 65 -16.14 6.19 -11.79
CA GLU A 65 -17.22 7.09 -12.23
C GLU A 65 -18.40 6.32 -12.84
N SER A 66 -18.10 5.35 -13.70
CA SER A 66 -19.11 4.48 -14.31
C SER A 66 -19.85 3.64 -13.27
N LEU A 67 -19.13 3.06 -12.31
CA LEU A 67 -19.72 2.27 -11.23
C LEU A 67 -20.59 3.14 -10.30
N ARG A 68 -20.17 4.36 -10.01
CA ARG A 68 -20.96 5.33 -9.24
C ARG A 68 -22.32 5.59 -9.88
N ALA A 69 -22.35 5.78 -11.21
CA ALA A 69 -23.60 5.99 -11.94
C ALA A 69 -24.55 4.78 -11.82
N VAL A 70 -24.01 3.56 -11.93
CA VAL A 70 -24.76 2.31 -11.73
C VAL A 70 -25.35 2.25 -10.32
N VAL A 71 -24.54 2.48 -9.29
CA VAL A 71 -25.00 2.48 -7.89
C VAL A 71 -26.09 3.52 -7.64
N ALA A 72 -25.96 4.72 -8.21
CA ALA A 72 -26.95 5.78 -8.06
C ALA A 72 -28.32 5.41 -8.65
N SER A 73 -28.34 4.64 -9.74
CA SER A 73 -29.56 4.13 -10.38
C SER A 73 -30.20 2.92 -9.69
N ALA A 74 -29.51 2.27 -8.75
CA ALA A 74 -29.99 1.04 -8.13
C ALA A 74 -31.13 1.28 -7.12
N GLN A 75 -32.11 0.37 -7.09
CA GLN A 75 -33.20 0.36 -6.12
C GLN A 75 -32.77 -0.29 -4.79
N ASN A 76 -31.83 0.35 -4.10
CA ASN A 76 -31.37 -0.07 -2.77
C ASN A 76 -32.01 0.79 -1.67
N ALA A 77 -32.03 0.28 -0.43
CA ALA A 77 -32.43 1.06 0.74
C ALA A 77 -31.63 2.40 0.80
N PRO A 78 -32.27 3.54 1.15
CA PRO A 78 -31.62 4.85 1.05
C PRO A 78 -30.25 4.96 1.74
N SER A 79 -30.12 4.42 2.96
CA SER A 79 -28.87 4.46 3.73
C SER A 79 -27.78 3.58 3.14
N ILE A 80 -28.13 2.39 2.65
CA ILE A 80 -27.18 1.48 1.98
C ILE A 80 -26.67 2.09 0.67
N ARG A 81 -27.58 2.65 -0.13
CA ARG A 81 -27.23 3.35 -1.37
C ARG A 81 -26.29 4.53 -1.11
N LYS A 82 -26.57 5.34 -0.07
CA LYS A 82 -25.69 6.45 0.33
C LYS A 82 -24.28 5.96 0.65
N MET A 83 -24.14 4.91 1.46
CA MET A 83 -22.83 4.33 1.79
C MET A 83 -22.10 3.77 0.56
N MET A 84 -22.81 3.15 -0.39
CA MET A 84 -22.21 2.66 -1.64
C MET A 84 -21.76 3.81 -2.57
N ILE A 85 -22.52 4.90 -2.64
CA ILE A 85 -22.09 6.11 -3.37
C ILE A 85 -20.84 6.69 -2.73
N ALA A 86 -20.82 6.79 -1.39
CA ALA A 86 -19.67 7.26 -0.63
C ALA A 86 -18.44 6.36 -0.84
N LEU A 87 -18.63 5.04 -1.01
CA LEU A 87 -17.55 4.11 -1.34
C LEU A 87 -16.91 4.46 -2.69
N CYS A 88 -17.71 4.74 -3.72
CA CYS A 88 -17.19 5.20 -5.02
C CYS A 88 -16.49 6.57 -4.90
N ASP A 89 -17.09 7.52 -4.21
CA ASP A 89 -16.57 8.89 -4.07
C ASP A 89 -15.25 8.91 -3.29
N ALA A 90 -15.17 8.14 -2.20
CA ALA A 90 -13.96 7.97 -1.42
C ALA A 90 -12.86 7.23 -2.20
N ALA A 91 -13.23 6.22 -3.02
CA ALA A 91 -12.30 5.53 -3.89
C ALA A 91 -11.71 6.45 -4.96
N MET A 92 -12.53 7.30 -5.60
CA MET A 92 -12.04 8.30 -6.57
C MET A 92 -11.08 9.30 -5.92
N ALA A 93 -11.43 9.83 -4.75
CA ALA A 93 -10.54 10.72 -4.00
C ALA A 93 -9.20 10.04 -3.67
N ARG A 94 -9.23 8.74 -3.35
CA ARG A 94 -8.03 7.95 -3.09
C ARG A 94 -7.17 7.73 -4.34
N VAL A 95 -7.79 7.47 -5.50
CA VAL A 95 -7.10 7.38 -6.80
C VAL A 95 -6.46 8.72 -7.17
N ASP A 96 -7.09 9.84 -6.82
CA ASP A 96 -6.55 11.19 -7.02
C ASP A 96 -5.45 11.56 -5.98
N GLY A 97 -5.12 10.65 -5.05
CA GLY A 97 -4.14 10.86 -3.98
C GLY A 97 -4.61 11.76 -2.82
N ASP A 98 -5.92 12.01 -2.69
CA ASP A 98 -6.52 12.83 -1.62
C ASP A 98 -7.14 11.93 -0.52
N PHE A 99 -6.27 11.41 0.34
CA PHE A 99 -6.66 10.49 1.43
C PHE A 99 -7.48 11.19 2.53
N ALA A 100 -7.27 12.50 2.73
CA ALA A 100 -8.00 13.29 3.70
C ALA A 100 -9.45 13.49 3.24
N HIS A 101 -9.66 13.88 1.98
CA HIS A 101 -10.99 14.00 1.40
C HIS A 101 -11.72 12.66 1.36
N SER A 102 -11.02 11.59 0.96
CA SER A 102 -11.54 10.22 1.00
C SER A 102 -12.06 9.84 2.40
N SER A 103 -11.31 10.15 3.45
CA SER A 103 -11.71 9.92 4.84
C SER A 103 -12.91 10.76 5.25
N ASN A 104 -12.97 12.03 4.85
CA ASN A 104 -14.09 12.91 5.18
C ASN A 104 -15.40 12.43 4.55
N ILE A 105 -15.37 11.99 3.28
CA ILE A 105 -16.53 11.39 2.60
C ILE A 105 -17.04 10.18 3.39
N ILE A 106 -16.12 9.28 3.80
CA ILE A 106 -16.46 8.08 4.55
C ILE A 106 -17.11 8.42 5.89
N LEU A 107 -16.47 9.27 6.69
CA LEU A 107 -16.95 9.61 8.03
C LEU A 107 -18.31 10.31 7.97
N GLN A 108 -18.50 11.21 7.01
CA GLN A 108 -19.79 11.85 6.78
C GLN A 108 -20.87 10.83 6.39
N ALA A 109 -20.57 9.91 5.46
CA ALA A 109 -21.54 8.91 5.01
C ALA A 109 -21.93 7.93 6.13
N LEU A 110 -20.98 7.52 6.97
CA LEU A 110 -21.24 6.70 8.15
C LEU A 110 -22.12 7.44 9.15
N HIS A 111 -21.85 8.73 9.40
CA HIS A 111 -22.69 9.55 10.27
C HIS A 111 -24.13 9.67 9.73
N GLU A 112 -24.29 10.01 8.45
CA GLU A 112 -25.60 10.14 7.81
C GLU A 112 -26.39 8.82 7.68
N ALA A 113 -25.71 7.68 7.69
CA ALA A 113 -26.34 6.36 7.69
C ALA A 113 -27.00 6.02 9.04
N GLY A 114 -26.77 6.83 10.08
CA GLY A 114 -27.33 6.65 11.42
C GLY A 114 -26.92 5.29 12.00
N LYS A 115 -27.91 4.52 12.48
CA LYS A 115 -27.66 3.19 13.05
C LYS A 115 -26.87 2.24 12.14
N PHE A 116 -27.00 2.37 10.82
CA PHE A 116 -26.29 1.52 9.85
C PHE A 116 -24.80 1.89 9.67
N GLY A 117 -24.38 3.07 10.12
CA GLY A 117 -22.98 3.50 10.14
C GLY A 117 -22.29 3.36 11.50
N ASP A 118 -23.04 3.08 12.56
CA ASP A 118 -22.56 2.90 13.94
C ASP A 118 -22.34 1.40 14.27
N LEU A 119 -21.08 1.02 14.51
CA LEU A 119 -20.69 -0.37 14.80
C LEU A 119 -21.29 -0.89 16.10
N SER A 120 -21.61 -0.01 17.04
CA SER A 120 -22.23 -0.40 18.32
C SER A 120 -23.70 -0.80 18.15
N GLN A 121 -24.33 -0.40 17.03
CA GLN A 121 -25.74 -0.65 16.76
C GLN A 121 -25.96 -1.66 15.64
N THR A 122 -25.17 -1.58 14.56
CA THR A 122 -25.29 -2.46 13.40
C THR A 122 -23.92 -2.77 12.82
N ILE A 123 -23.72 -4.03 12.44
CA ILE A 123 -22.57 -4.53 11.70
C ILE A 123 -23.06 -4.95 10.31
N ASN A 124 -22.51 -4.34 9.26
CA ASN A 124 -22.80 -4.72 7.87
C ASN A 124 -21.57 -4.59 6.96
N PRO A 125 -21.46 -5.35 5.86
CA PRO A 125 -20.25 -5.38 5.02
C PRO A 125 -19.82 -4.03 4.45
N ILE A 126 -20.75 -3.15 4.08
CA ILE A 126 -20.43 -1.88 3.41
C ILE A 126 -19.80 -0.90 4.40
N GLN A 127 -20.38 -0.80 5.59
CA GLN A 127 -19.80 -0.03 6.70
C GLN A 127 -18.37 -0.50 7.02
N ILE A 128 -18.12 -1.81 7.01
CA ILE A 128 -16.79 -2.38 7.25
C ILE A 128 -15.82 -2.03 6.11
N MET A 129 -16.25 -2.06 4.84
CA MET A 129 -15.42 -1.62 3.71
C MET A 129 -15.04 -0.15 3.84
N LEU A 130 -16.00 0.73 4.14
CA LEU A 130 -15.76 2.15 4.35
C LEU A 130 -14.75 2.38 5.49
N ARG A 131 -14.93 1.74 6.64
CA ARG A 131 -14.01 1.84 7.77
C ARG A 131 -12.61 1.31 7.45
N ASN A 132 -12.49 0.21 6.71
CA ASN A 132 -11.19 -0.30 6.27
C ASN A 132 -10.46 0.70 5.36
N ILE A 133 -11.16 1.34 4.42
CA ILE A 133 -10.56 2.38 3.57
C ILE A 133 -10.12 3.57 4.42
N HIS A 134 -10.93 4.00 5.39
CA HIS A 134 -10.55 5.07 6.31
C HIS A 134 -9.29 4.73 7.12
N ILE A 135 -9.23 3.54 7.72
CA ILE A 135 -8.04 3.03 8.41
C ILE A 135 -6.82 3.06 7.47
N GLY A 136 -6.99 2.58 6.24
CA GLY A 136 -5.92 2.64 5.24
C GLY A 136 -5.52 4.06 4.84
N ASN A 137 -6.45 5.02 4.80
CA ASN A 137 -6.13 6.42 4.54
C ASN A 137 -5.27 6.98 5.70
N LEU A 138 -5.61 6.68 6.95
CA LEU A 138 -4.82 7.08 8.12
C LEU A 138 -3.39 6.52 8.05
N MET A 139 -3.25 5.25 7.66
CA MET A 139 -1.95 4.60 7.41
C MET A 139 -1.14 5.34 6.33
N LEU A 140 -1.74 5.63 5.17
CA LEU A 140 -1.07 6.31 4.06
C LEU A 140 -0.68 7.76 4.38
N MET A 141 -1.48 8.44 5.21
CA MET A 141 -1.16 9.79 5.69
C MET A 141 -0.11 9.82 6.80
N GLY A 142 0.35 8.67 7.30
CA GLY A 142 1.27 8.58 8.44
C GLY A 142 0.65 9.02 9.76
N ARG A 143 -0.69 8.97 9.88
CA ARG A 143 -1.44 9.24 11.12
C ARG A 143 -1.46 7.97 11.99
N VAL A 144 -0.28 7.56 12.46
CA VAL A 144 -0.05 6.27 13.10
C VAL A 144 -0.91 6.06 14.35
N ARG A 145 -1.05 7.08 15.20
CA ARG A 145 -1.90 7.04 16.40
C ARG A 145 -3.35 6.72 16.05
N ASP A 146 -3.94 7.55 15.19
CA ASP A 146 -5.34 7.43 14.78
C ASP A 146 -5.59 6.10 14.06
N TRP A 147 -4.64 5.68 13.22
CA TRP A 147 -4.69 4.37 12.56
C TRP A 147 -4.76 3.23 13.59
N ALA A 148 -3.96 3.29 14.66
CA ALA A 148 -3.98 2.27 15.71
C ALA A 148 -5.31 2.27 16.49
N GLU A 149 -5.86 3.44 16.80
CA GLU A 149 -7.16 3.58 17.48
C GLU A 149 -8.31 3.02 16.65
N GLU A 150 -8.40 3.38 15.37
CA GLU A 150 -9.45 2.86 14.49
C GLU A 150 -9.28 1.35 14.22
N THR A 151 -8.04 0.85 14.18
CA THR A 151 -7.78 -0.59 14.08
C THR A 151 -8.24 -1.33 15.33
N GLU A 152 -7.95 -0.82 16.53
CA GLU A 152 -8.43 -1.39 17.80
C GLU A 152 -9.97 -1.36 17.89
N ASN A 153 -10.60 -0.26 17.44
CA ASN A 153 -12.04 -0.13 17.35
C ASN A 153 -12.66 -1.17 16.38
N LEU A 154 -12.01 -1.42 15.23
CA LEU A 154 -12.46 -2.47 14.31
C LEU A 154 -12.31 -3.88 14.92
N GLN A 155 -11.19 -4.14 15.61
CA GLN A 155 -10.97 -5.44 16.25
C GLN A 155 -12.00 -5.73 17.35
N THR A 156 -12.32 -4.72 18.17
CA THR A 156 -13.24 -4.86 19.31
C THR A 156 -14.71 -4.74 18.89
N GLY A 157 -15.04 -3.80 18.02
CA GLY A 157 -16.40 -3.49 17.57
C GLY A 157 -16.92 -4.34 16.40
N PHE A 158 -16.04 -5.03 15.67
CA PHE A 158 -16.44 -5.88 14.55
C PHE A 158 -15.92 -7.33 14.66
N TYR A 159 -14.61 -7.55 14.75
CA TYR A 159 -14.07 -8.91 14.70
C TYR A 159 -14.56 -9.78 15.86
N ALA A 160 -14.55 -9.26 17.09
CA ALA A 160 -15.04 -9.98 18.26
C ALA A 160 -16.55 -10.30 18.19
N PRO A 161 -17.46 -9.35 17.89
CA PRO A 161 -18.88 -9.65 17.72
C PRO A 161 -19.18 -10.67 16.63
N VAL A 162 -18.50 -10.61 15.47
CA VAL A 162 -18.75 -11.55 14.37
C VAL A 162 -18.25 -12.96 14.69
N ARG A 163 -17.09 -13.09 15.35
CA ARG A 163 -16.61 -14.39 15.88
C ARG A 163 -17.63 -15.01 16.84
N ALA A 164 -18.19 -14.19 17.73
CA ALA A 164 -19.23 -14.62 18.67
C ALA A 164 -20.53 -15.02 17.96
N TYR A 165 -20.98 -14.24 16.98
CA TYR A 165 -22.19 -14.51 16.17
C TYR A 165 -22.14 -15.87 15.48
N TYR A 166 -21.00 -16.21 14.86
CA TYR A 166 -20.82 -17.49 14.19
C TYR A 166 -20.39 -18.63 15.13
N ASN A 167 -20.02 -18.32 16.38
CA ASN A 167 -19.39 -19.25 17.32
C ASN A 167 -18.10 -19.88 16.74
N ILE A 168 -17.25 -19.05 16.12
CA ILE A 168 -15.95 -19.45 15.55
C ILE A 168 -14.88 -18.49 16.08
N PRO A 169 -14.20 -18.82 17.21
CA PRO A 169 -13.21 -17.93 17.83
C PRO A 169 -12.03 -17.59 16.90
N ASP A 170 -11.58 -18.56 16.11
CA ASP A 170 -10.43 -18.42 15.21
C ASP A 170 -10.83 -17.99 13.79
N LEU A 171 -12.02 -17.37 13.62
CA LEU A 171 -12.45 -16.86 12.33
C LEU A 171 -11.47 -15.79 11.83
N GLU A 172 -10.92 -16.01 10.63
CA GLU A 172 -10.05 -15.08 9.94
C GLU A 172 -10.85 -14.06 9.11
N PHE A 173 -10.38 -12.82 9.09
CA PHE A 173 -10.97 -11.71 8.32
C PHE A 173 -10.05 -11.38 7.14
N ARG A 174 -9.97 -12.31 6.18
CA ARG A 174 -9.10 -12.17 4.99
C ARG A 174 -9.53 -10.97 4.18
N ASN A 175 -8.56 -10.24 3.61
CA ASN A 175 -8.73 -8.98 2.85
C ASN A 175 -9.19 -7.75 3.68
N MET A 176 -9.17 -7.85 5.00
CA MET A 176 -9.45 -6.77 5.95
C MET A 176 -8.33 -6.67 7.01
N ASP A 177 -7.94 -7.80 7.60
CA ASP A 177 -6.93 -7.85 8.65
C ASP A 177 -5.52 -8.04 8.06
N PHE A 178 -4.95 -6.99 7.45
CA PHE A 178 -3.60 -7.03 6.87
C PHE A 178 -2.49 -6.70 7.87
N LEU A 179 -2.82 -5.97 8.93
CA LEU A 179 -1.89 -5.65 10.01
C LEU A 179 -2.62 -5.73 11.35
N LYS A 180 -2.18 -6.67 12.17
CA LYS A 180 -2.78 -6.95 13.47
C LYS A 180 -1.97 -6.28 14.56
N LEU A 181 -2.62 -5.40 15.33
CA LEU A 181 -2.03 -4.85 16.54
C LEU A 181 -1.71 -5.95 17.56
N SER A 182 -0.51 -5.89 18.12
CA SER A 182 -0.02 -6.76 19.20
C SER A 182 -0.03 -6.05 20.55
N VAL A 183 -0.24 -4.74 20.55
CA VAL A 183 -0.34 -3.88 21.74
C VAL A 183 -1.60 -3.03 21.65
N PRO A 184 -2.13 -2.54 22.78
CA PRO A 184 -3.24 -1.59 22.77
C PRO A 184 -2.88 -0.32 22.02
N ALA A 185 -3.85 0.34 21.39
CA ALA A 185 -3.65 1.57 20.63
C ALA A 185 -2.93 2.64 21.48
N ARG A 186 -3.26 2.77 22.77
CA ARG A 186 -2.59 3.65 23.76
C ARG A 186 -1.07 3.52 23.87
N ALA A 187 -0.48 2.41 23.43
CA ALA A 187 0.98 2.21 23.42
C ALA A 187 1.66 2.87 22.21
N THR A 188 0.89 3.38 21.24
CA THR A 188 1.36 4.06 20.05
C THR A 188 1.24 5.57 20.22
N PRO A 189 2.34 6.31 20.49
CA PRO A 189 2.33 7.76 20.64
C PRO A 189 2.11 8.50 19.31
N ASP A 190 1.78 9.79 19.40
CA ASP A 190 1.64 10.67 18.24
C ASP A 190 2.97 10.84 17.49
N SER A 191 2.90 10.78 16.16
CA SER A 191 4.05 11.04 15.29
C SER A 191 4.25 12.53 15.07
N THR A 192 5.40 13.08 15.45
CA THR A 192 5.76 14.48 15.18
C THR A 192 6.77 14.58 14.03
N LEU A 193 6.98 15.81 13.57
CA LEU A 193 7.93 16.17 12.53
C LEU A 193 8.60 17.48 12.95
N GLU A 194 9.90 17.43 13.21
CA GLU A 194 10.73 18.60 13.43
C GLU A 194 11.57 18.82 12.17
N ARG A 195 11.44 19.99 11.53
CA ARG A 195 12.14 20.26 10.28
C ARG A 195 12.49 21.74 10.09
N PRO A 196 13.60 22.05 9.40
CA PRO A 196 13.79 23.37 8.81
C PRO A 196 12.80 23.60 7.65
N PRO A 197 12.64 24.85 7.17
CA PRO A 197 11.79 25.15 6.02
C PRO A 197 12.22 24.43 4.73
N SER A 198 13.52 24.19 4.57
CA SER A 198 14.10 23.41 3.47
C SER A 198 15.31 22.63 3.99
N ASP A 199 15.45 21.41 3.52
CA ASP A 199 16.51 20.47 3.86
C ASP A 199 16.92 19.68 2.62
N SER A 200 18.09 19.05 2.66
CA SER A 200 18.53 18.14 1.62
C SER A 200 19.56 17.16 2.13
N VAL A 201 19.54 15.95 1.58
CA VAL A 201 20.60 14.96 1.74
C VAL A 201 21.20 14.64 0.38
N ASP A 202 22.52 14.57 0.33
CA ASP A 202 23.20 14.03 -0.84
C ASP A 202 23.03 12.50 -0.84
N LEU A 203 22.72 11.98 -2.01
CA LEU A 203 22.61 10.55 -2.26
C LEU A 203 23.92 10.09 -2.89
N ASP A 204 24.44 8.97 -2.43
CA ASP A 204 25.59 8.30 -3.02
C ASP A 204 25.10 7.38 -4.16
N PRO A 205 25.28 7.77 -5.44
CA PRO A 205 25.01 6.89 -6.56
C PRO A 205 26.11 5.83 -6.62
N SER A 206 25.82 4.65 -6.10
CA SER A 206 26.73 3.51 -6.18
C SER A 206 26.32 2.58 -7.31
N GLU A 207 27.30 2.16 -8.10
CA GLU A 207 27.20 1.01 -8.98
C GLU A 207 28.01 -0.11 -8.34
N SER A 208 27.33 -1.14 -7.85
CA SER A 208 27.98 -2.33 -7.31
C SER A 208 27.89 -3.45 -8.33
N GLN A 209 29.01 -4.13 -8.57
CA GLN A 209 28.98 -5.41 -9.26
C GLN A 209 28.73 -6.54 -8.27
N PHE A 210 27.72 -7.35 -8.55
CA PHE A 210 27.43 -8.56 -7.81
C PHE A 210 27.25 -9.71 -8.80
N GLU A 211 28.14 -10.71 -8.77
CA GLU A 211 28.07 -11.91 -9.62
C GLU A 211 27.75 -11.59 -11.10
N ASP A 212 28.55 -10.70 -11.71
CA ASP A 212 28.41 -10.19 -13.09
C ASP A 212 27.19 -9.28 -13.40
N GLN A 213 26.44 -8.87 -12.39
CA GLN A 213 25.34 -7.91 -12.51
C GLN A 213 25.72 -6.54 -11.96
N THR A 214 25.36 -5.48 -12.69
CA THR A 214 25.50 -4.10 -12.21
C THR A 214 24.22 -3.71 -11.50
N ALA A 215 24.28 -3.44 -10.20
CA ALA A 215 23.19 -2.85 -9.45
C ALA A 215 23.47 -1.36 -9.21
N ILE A 216 22.46 -0.52 -9.42
CA ILE A 216 22.53 0.91 -9.15
C ILE A 216 21.73 1.22 -7.88
N SER A 217 22.25 2.07 -7.01
CA SER A 217 21.47 2.53 -5.86
C SER A 217 21.81 3.97 -5.51
N ALA A 218 20.82 4.70 -4.99
CA ALA A 218 21.01 5.99 -4.36
C ALA A 218 20.73 5.86 -2.88
N LYS A 219 21.79 5.91 -2.08
CA LYS A 219 21.72 5.71 -0.63
C LYS A 219 22.15 6.98 0.09
N ALA A 220 21.62 7.21 1.28
CA ALA A 220 22.15 8.23 2.19
C ALA A 220 22.40 7.62 3.57
N THR A 221 23.28 8.26 4.33
CA THR A 221 23.36 8.00 5.78
C THR A 221 22.24 8.75 6.48
N VAL A 222 21.47 8.04 7.29
CA VAL A 222 20.43 8.57 8.17
C VAL A 222 20.75 8.16 9.62
N LEU A 223 20.11 8.77 10.60
CA LEU A 223 20.13 8.24 11.97
C LEU A 223 18.80 7.56 12.27
N ILE A 224 18.86 6.29 12.67
CA ILE A 224 17.72 5.54 13.18
C ILE A 224 17.94 5.40 14.69
N ASP A 225 17.11 6.08 15.46
CA ASP A 225 17.19 6.10 16.93
C ASP A 225 18.60 6.44 17.46
N GLY A 226 19.24 7.43 16.80
CA GLY A 226 20.59 7.89 17.10
C GLY A 226 21.72 7.08 16.45
N SER A 227 21.45 5.88 15.93
CA SER A 227 22.45 5.04 15.26
C SER A 227 22.56 5.37 13.77
N PRO A 228 23.78 5.56 13.22
CA PRO A 228 23.94 5.77 11.78
C PRO A 228 23.59 4.50 11.01
N ALA A 229 22.78 4.65 9.97
CA ALA A 229 22.39 3.57 9.08
C ALA A 229 22.38 4.03 7.63
N THR A 230 22.71 3.12 6.72
CA THR A 230 22.57 3.34 5.28
C THR A 230 21.13 3.10 4.88
N ALA A 231 20.50 4.11 4.28
CA ALA A 231 19.12 4.07 3.85
C ALA A 231 18.96 4.22 2.34
N THR A 232 18.05 3.42 1.78
CA THR A 232 17.45 3.63 0.46
C THR A 232 16.09 4.30 0.65
N PHE A 233 15.71 5.18 -0.26
CA PHE A 233 14.41 5.83 -0.25
C PHE A 233 13.53 5.17 -1.30
N GLY A 234 12.45 4.51 -0.88
CA GLY A 234 11.58 3.70 -1.73
C GLY A 234 10.25 4.36 -2.01
N THR A 235 9.83 4.32 -3.28
CA THR A 235 8.58 4.90 -3.77
C THR A 235 7.54 3.85 -4.16
N ALA A 236 7.91 2.56 -4.18
CA ALA A 236 6.98 1.45 -4.38
C ALA A 236 6.58 0.75 -3.06
N THR A 237 7.18 1.16 -1.94
CA THR A 237 6.92 0.61 -0.60
C THR A 237 6.30 1.67 0.31
N VAL A 238 5.16 1.38 0.95
CA VAL A 238 4.50 2.32 1.87
C VAL A 238 5.20 2.36 3.22
N ILE A 239 5.19 1.22 3.92
CA ILE A 239 5.80 1.08 5.25
C ILE A 239 7.26 0.70 5.03
N GLY A 240 8.17 1.61 5.37
CA GLY A 240 9.60 1.35 5.30
C GLY A 240 10.04 0.14 6.15
N SER A 241 11.28 -0.29 5.99
CA SER A 241 11.83 -1.42 6.73
C SER A 241 13.17 -1.11 7.40
N VAL A 242 13.44 -1.81 8.49
CA VAL A 242 14.72 -1.81 9.21
C VAL A 242 15.33 -3.21 9.22
N PRO A 243 16.66 -3.31 9.23
CA PRO A 243 17.36 -4.57 9.49
C PRO A 243 16.98 -5.18 10.85
N PHE A 244 16.87 -6.50 10.89
CA PHE A 244 16.69 -7.26 12.14
C PHE A 244 17.80 -6.97 13.16
N SER A 245 19.02 -6.72 12.71
CA SER A 245 20.16 -6.33 13.56
C SER A 245 19.85 -5.05 14.35
N LEU A 246 19.36 -3.99 13.70
CA LEU A 246 18.99 -2.74 14.39
C LEU A 246 17.84 -2.95 15.37
N GLN A 247 16.81 -3.72 14.98
CA GLN A 247 15.69 -4.01 15.87
C GLN A 247 16.15 -4.74 17.14
N ARG A 248 17.04 -5.72 17.00
CA ARG A 248 17.62 -6.46 18.12
C ARG A 248 18.46 -5.56 19.02
N ASP A 249 19.30 -4.72 18.44
CA ASP A 249 20.23 -3.91 19.21
C ASP A 249 19.51 -2.81 20.00
N HIS A 250 18.48 -2.19 19.41
CA HIS A 250 17.68 -1.14 20.07
C HIS A 250 16.48 -1.65 20.88
N HIS A 251 16.09 -2.91 20.73
CA HIS A 251 14.93 -3.52 21.42
C HIS A 251 13.61 -2.76 21.20
N TRP A 252 13.37 -2.26 19.98
CA TRP A 252 12.15 -1.50 19.68
C TRP A 252 10.89 -2.33 19.92
N LEU A 253 9.85 -1.63 20.38
CA LEU A 253 8.54 -2.22 20.66
C LEU A 253 7.91 -2.75 19.37
N VAL A 254 7.59 -4.04 19.35
CA VAL A 254 6.75 -4.65 18.31
C VAL A 254 5.29 -4.28 18.59
N ILE A 255 4.72 -3.44 17.73
CA ILE A 255 3.35 -2.94 17.88
C ILE A 255 2.33 -3.78 17.10
N GLY A 256 2.80 -4.58 16.15
CA GLY A 256 1.92 -5.41 15.33
C GLY A 256 2.65 -6.38 14.43
N ARG A 257 1.88 -7.13 13.64
CA ARG A 257 2.39 -8.03 12.62
C ARG A 257 1.58 -7.91 11.34
N LEU A 258 2.26 -7.96 10.20
CA LEU A 258 1.61 -8.13 8.91
C LEU A 258 1.03 -9.54 8.83
N ALA A 259 -0.21 -9.67 8.34
CA ALA A 259 -0.82 -10.97 8.15
C ALA A 259 -0.29 -11.62 6.87
N GLY A 260 0.58 -12.62 7.03
CA GLY A 260 0.92 -13.67 6.07
C GLY A 260 0.96 -13.27 4.59
N SER A 261 2.16 -12.94 4.10
CA SER A 261 2.43 -13.06 2.66
C SER A 261 2.17 -14.51 2.22
N LYS A 262 1.54 -14.73 1.05
CA LYS A 262 1.28 -16.07 0.49
C LYS A 262 2.56 -16.84 0.12
N ASP A 263 3.73 -16.25 0.32
CA ASP A 263 5.00 -16.94 0.11
C ASP A 263 5.21 -18.01 1.19
N LEU A 264 5.35 -19.25 0.73
CA LEU A 264 5.61 -20.43 1.54
C LEU A 264 6.87 -20.21 2.41
N SER A 265 6.63 -20.09 3.71
CA SER A 265 7.56 -19.85 4.83
C SER A 265 7.89 -18.37 5.11
N PRO A 266 6.95 -17.58 5.68
CA PRO A 266 7.30 -16.35 6.35
C PRO A 266 8.01 -16.68 7.67
N ASP A 267 9.23 -16.18 7.84
CA ASP A 267 9.84 -16.08 9.15
C ASP A 267 9.01 -15.08 9.99
N PRO A 268 8.43 -15.48 11.13
CA PRO A 268 7.62 -14.57 11.95
C PRO A 268 8.40 -13.35 12.46
N ARG A 269 9.74 -13.36 12.35
CA ARG A 269 10.61 -12.21 12.64
C ARG A 269 10.57 -11.13 11.55
N THR A 270 10.28 -11.49 10.29
CA THR A 270 10.22 -10.53 9.16
C THR A 270 8.82 -9.95 8.91
N GLU A 271 7.83 -10.37 9.70
CA GLU A 271 6.47 -9.84 9.64
C GLU A 271 6.19 -8.84 10.78
N ALA A 272 7.18 -8.59 11.65
CA ALA A 272 7.04 -7.67 12.77
C ALA A 272 6.98 -6.22 12.29
N VAL A 273 6.04 -5.46 12.87
CA VAL A 273 5.98 -4.01 12.73
C VAL A 273 6.35 -3.38 14.05
N VAL A 274 7.38 -2.53 14.00
CA VAL A 274 7.99 -1.88 15.17
C VAL A 274 7.76 -0.39 15.13
N LEU A 275 7.76 0.22 16.32
CA LEU A 275 7.77 1.66 16.47
C LEU A 275 9.20 2.16 16.64
N ILE A 276 9.66 2.97 15.69
CA ILE A 276 10.96 3.64 15.71
C ILE A 276 10.81 4.98 16.42
N PRO A 277 11.52 5.22 17.53
CA PRO A 277 11.40 6.47 18.29
C PRO A 277 11.76 7.70 17.46
N SER A 278 12.84 7.64 16.68
CA SER A 278 13.26 8.73 15.81
C SER A 278 13.96 8.26 14.53
N ILE A 279 13.68 8.95 13.43
CA ILE A 279 14.38 8.82 12.14
C ILE A 279 14.84 10.23 11.76
N LYS A 280 16.15 10.44 11.68
CA LYS A 280 16.73 11.71 11.24
C LYS A 280 17.27 11.59 9.81
N ILE A 281 16.73 12.41 8.92
CA ILE A 281 17.15 12.55 7.52
C ILE A 281 17.64 13.98 7.32
N GLY A 282 18.95 14.18 7.14
CA GLY A 282 19.53 15.52 7.13
C GLY A 282 19.38 16.20 8.50
N GLN A 283 18.70 17.34 8.55
CA GLN A 283 18.31 18.01 9.80
C GLN A 283 16.88 17.72 10.24
N THR A 284 16.10 17.03 9.42
CA THR A 284 14.70 16.71 9.69
C THR A 284 14.56 15.45 10.53
N VAL A 285 13.74 15.52 11.59
CA VAL A 285 13.48 14.42 12.53
C VAL A 285 12.01 14.03 12.48
N LEU A 286 11.76 12.76 12.15
CA LEU A 286 10.46 12.11 12.22
C LEU A 286 10.42 11.27 13.51
N THR A 287 9.42 11.46 14.36
CA THR A 287 9.30 10.68 15.59
C THR A 287 8.18 9.65 15.51
N ASN A 288 8.31 8.55 16.26
CA ASN A 288 7.27 7.53 16.41
C ASN A 288 6.78 7.01 15.05
N GLN A 289 7.72 6.54 14.23
CA GLN A 289 7.44 6.02 12.90
C GLN A 289 7.26 4.51 12.94
N ILE A 290 6.35 3.96 12.13
CA ILE A 290 6.23 2.51 12.01
C ILE A 290 7.12 2.01 10.88
N MET A 291 7.80 0.89 11.13
CA MET A 291 8.62 0.21 10.13
C MET A 291 8.45 -1.30 10.27
N THR A 292 8.61 -2.02 9.16
CA THR A 292 8.69 -3.48 9.16
C THR A 292 10.11 -3.94 9.48
N VAL A 293 10.28 -5.15 10.00
CA VAL A 293 11.59 -5.74 10.24
C VAL A 293 11.92 -6.70 9.09
N THR A 294 13.13 -6.64 8.54
CA THR A 294 13.55 -7.49 7.41
C THR A 294 14.95 -8.07 7.61
N HIS A 295 15.32 -9.06 6.79
CA HIS A 295 16.68 -9.60 6.72
C HIS A 295 17.64 -8.72 5.89
N SER A 296 17.17 -7.59 5.35
CA SER A 296 18.02 -6.65 4.63
C SER A 296 19.00 -5.97 5.59
N GLU A 297 20.21 -5.70 5.12
CA GLU A 297 21.22 -4.90 5.86
C GLU A 297 21.03 -3.39 5.67
N THR A 298 20.17 -2.97 4.74
CA THR A 298 19.87 -1.55 4.49
C THR A 298 18.48 -1.18 5.00
N VAL A 299 18.38 0.00 5.58
CA VAL A 299 17.10 0.63 5.92
C VAL A 299 16.39 1.04 4.64
N LEU A 300 15.08 0.86 4.58
CA LEU A 300 14.21 1.37 3.52
C LEU A 300 13.29 2.44 4.09
N ILE A 301 13.40 3.67 3.62
CA ILE A 301 12.49 4.77 3.95
C ILE A 301 11.36 4.75 2.92
N GLY A 302 10.17 4.33 3.32
CA GLY A 302 9.02 4.17 2.43
C GLY A 302 8.19 5.44 2.25
N LEU A 303 7.18 5.38 1.38
CA LEU A 303 6.29 6.49 1.05
C LEU A 303 5.61 7.12 2.27
N GLN A 304 5.31 6.35 3.32
CA GLN A 304 4.73 6.90 4.54
C GLN A 304 5.67 7.93 5.19
N GLN A 305 6.98 7.66 5.23
CA GLN A 305 7.95 8.61 5.75
C GLN A 305 8.23 9.74 4.74
N LEU A 306 8.38 9.40 3.46
CA LEU A 306 8.67 10.37 2.39
C LEU A 306 7.57 11.43 2.25
N SER A 307 6.30 11.04 2.38
CA SER A 307 5.15 11.94 2.26
C SER A 307 5.12 13.04 3.32
N ARG A 308 5.69 12.76 4.51
CA ARG A 308 5.76 13.72 5.61
C ARG A 308 6.81 14.82 5.37
N LEU A 309 7.80 14.57 4.52
CA LEU A 309 8.88 15.53 4.27
C LEU A 309 8.40 16.79 3.54
N ARG A 310 7.33 16.69 2.73
CA ARG A 310 6.72 17.75 1.88
C ARG A 310 7.67 18.29 0.80
N HIS A 311 7.10 18.75 -0.32
CA HIS A 311 7.82 19.28 -1.49
C HIS A 311 9.10 18.50 -1.82
N LEU A 312 8.99 17.18 -1.85
CA LEU A 312 10.13 16.31 -2.05
C LEU A 312 10.51 16.31 -3.53
N THR A 313 11.81 16.43 -3.82
CA THR A 313 12.38 16.18 -5.14
C THR A 313 13.60 15.28 -5.00
N MET A 314 13.62 14.20 -5.78
CA MET A 314 14.65 13.18 -5.79
C MET A 314 15.29 13.10 -7.19
N THR A 315 16.61 13.04 -7.20
CA THR A 315 17.44 12.73 -8.37
C THR A 315 18.37 11.56 -8.01
N SER A 316 19.20 11.10 -8.94
CA SER A 316 20.22 10.10 -8.63
C SER A 316 21.27 10.53 -7.58
N ARG A 317 21.38 11.82 -7.26
CA ARG A 317 22.45 12.37 -6.40
C ARG A 317 21.96 13.18 -5.21
N ARG A 318 20.69 13.55 -5.16
CA ARG A 318 20.16 14.41 -4.12
C ARG A 318 18.69 14.17 -3.88
N LEU A 319 18.32 14.24 -2.61
CA LEU A 319 16.97 14.34 -2.12
C LEU A 319 16.80 15.69 -1.42
N SER A 320 15.94 16.57 -1.94
CA SER A 320 15.61 17.88 -1.35
C SER A 320 14.14 17.92 -0.94
N PHE A 321 13.83 18.53 0.20
CA PHE A 321 12.48 18.51 0.78
C PHE A 321 12.26 19.62 1.81
N GLY A 322 11.02 19.78 2.28
CA GLY A 322 10.61 20.79 3.27
C GLY A 322 9.54 21.73 2.73
N SER A 323 8.76 22.37 3.61
CA SER A 323 7.61 23.21 3.22
C SER A 323 7.95 24.41 2.31
N SER A 324 9.22 24.79 2.23
CA SER A 324 9.71 25.88 1.37
C SER A 324 10.72 25.39 0.33
N ALA A 325 10.94 24.07 0.23
CA ALA A 325 11.76 23.52 -0.84
C ALA A 325 11.08 23.75 -2.20
N PRO A 326 11.85 24.06 -3.26
CA PRO A 326 11.29 24.26 -4.57
C PRO A 326 10.75 22.93 -5.12
N ILE A 327 9.45 22.88 -5.41
CA ILE A 327 8.84 21.77 -6.12
C ILE A 327 8.40 22.21 -7.51
N SER A 328 8.96 21.56 -8.52
CA SER A 328 8.52 21.71 -9.90
C SER A 328 7.58 20.56 -10.22
N CYS A 329 6.39 20.55 -9.61
CA CYS A 329 5.33 19.59 -9.90
C CYS A 329 3.97 20.25 -9.65
N ASN A 330 3.03 20.03 -10.55
CA ASN A 330 1.64 20.50 -10.44
C ASN A 330 0.66 19.45 -11.01
N LEU A 331 1.12 18.21 -11.19
CA LEU A 331 0.30 17.11 -11.68
C LEU A 331 -0.23 16.33 -10.50
N ARG A 332 -1.53 15.99 -10.58
CA ARG A 332 -2.13 15.05 -9.64
C ARG A 332 -1.64 13.65 -9.94
N PRO A 333 -1.25 12.86 -8.91
CA PRO A 333 -0.89 11.47 -9.11
C PRO A 333 -2.11 10.66 -9.52
N VAL A 334 -1.88 9.56 -10.20
CA VAL A 334 -2.84 8.45 -10.24
C VAL A 334 -2.34 7.40 -9.26
N VAL A 335 -3.16 7.05 -8.28
CA VAL A 335 -2.80 6.15 -7.20
C VAL A 335 -3.54 4.83 -7.35
N SER A 336 -2.80 3.73 -7.36
CA SER A 336 -3.30 2.38 -7.11
C SER A 336 -3.03 2.06 -5.65
N SER A 337 -4.03 1.58 -4.90
CA SER A 337 -3.82 1.25 -3.49
C SER A 337 -4.80 0.22 -2.96
N PHE A 338 -4.32 -0.61 -2.03
CA PHE A 338 -5.17 -1.57 -1.34
C PHE A 338 -5.96 -0.85 -0.26
N ARG A 339 -7.19 -1.31 0.04
CA ARG A 339 -8.05 -0.71 1.07
C ARG A 339 -7.33 -0.49 2.41
N SER A 340 -6.50 -1.45 2.82
CA SER A 340 -5.76 -1.42 4.09
C SER A 340 -4.66 -0.35 4.17
N GLY A 341 -4.27 0.25 3.05
CA GLY A 341 -3.22 1.27 3.01
C GLY A 341 -1.80 0.73 3.23
N VAL A 342 -1.61 -0.59 3.37
CA VAL A 342 -0.26 -1.18 3.48
C VAL A 342 0.49 -1.19 2.14
N ASN A 343 -0.26 -1.13 1.03
CA ASN A 343 0.26 -1.05 -0.33
C ASN A 343 -0.35 0.13 -1.08
N MET A 344 0.51 0.88 -1.76
CA MET A 344 0.15 2.01 -2.62
C MET A 344 1.24 2.19 -3.66
N PHE A 345 0.82 2.49 -4.89
CA PHE A 345 1.70 2.75 -6.01
C PHE A 345 1.29 4.04 -6.72
N LEU A 346 2.29 4.83 -7.09
CA LEU A 346 2.14 5.99 -7.96
C LEU A 346 2.27 5.51 -9.40
N LEU A 347 1.20 5.67 -10.19
CA LEU A 347 1.13 5.22 -11.57
C LEU A 347 1.60 6.34 -12.51
N PHE A 348 2.51 5.98 -13.41
CA PHE A 348 3.03 6.84 -14.46
C PHE A 348 2.79 6.20 -15.83
N PRO A 349 2.31 6.97 -16.82
CA PRO A 349 2.18 6.46 -18.18
C PRO A 349 3.57 6.20 -18.78
N VAL A 350 3.72 5.04 -19.41
CA VAL A 350 4.92 4.63 -20.14
C VAL A 350 4.52 3.98 -21.46
N SER A 351 5.23 4.31 -22.53
CA SER A 351 5.10 3.65 -23.84
C SER A 351 6.43 3.05 -24.27
N TYR A 352 6.40 1.83 -24.79
CA TYR A 352 7.58 1.10 -25.29
C TYR A 352 7.15 0.13 -26.40
N ALA A 353 8.03 -0.73 -26.92
CA ALA A 353 7.74 -1.56 -28.10
C ALA A 353 6.50 -2.49 -27.97
N ARG A 354 6.02 -2.76 -26.75
CA ARG A 354 4.80 -3.57 -26.52
C ARG A 354 3.52 -2.75 -26.33
N GLY A 355 3.59 -1.41 -26.43
CA GLY A 355 2.46 -0.50 -26.32
C GLY A 355 2.48 0.38 -25.07
N ASP A 356 1.34 1.03 -24.83
CA ASP A 356 1.14 1.96 -23.72
C ASP A 356 0.69 1.22 -22.46
N THR A 357 1.24 1.61 -21.30
CA THR A 357 0.88 1.02 -20.01
C THR A 357 1.08 2.02 -18.86
N GLN A 358 0.65 1.62 -17.67
CA GLN A 358 0.95 2.32 -16.42
C GLN A 358 2.04 1.55 -15.67
N ALA A 359 3.12 2.26 -15.32
CA ALA A 359 4.22 1.73 -14.55
C ALA A 359 4.29 2.39 -13.18
N ILE A 360 4.86 1.70 -12.20
CA ILE A 360 5.13 2.25 -10.87
C ILE A 360 6.56 2.78 -10.84
N ILE A 361 6.83 3.86 -10.12
CA ILE A 361 8.21 4.25 -9.82
C ILE A 361 8.69 3.52 -8.56
N GLY A 362 9.75 2.74 -8.67
CA GLY A 362 10.39 2.04 -7.56
C GLY A 362 11.85 2.47 -7.47
N THR A 363 12.13 3.53 -6.71
CA THR A 363 13.51 4.01 -6.48
C THR A 363 14.33 3.05 -5.62
N GLU A 364 13.68 2.09 -4.98
CA GLU A 364 14.30 0.95 -4.31
C GLU A 364 14.68 -0.20 -5.26
N ASP A 365 14.17 -0.22 -6.49
CA ASP A 365 14.58 -1.19 -7.51
C ASP A 365 15.95 -0.77 -8.06
N ASN A 366 16.94 -1.61 -7.78
CA ASN A 366 18.34 -1.39 -8.10
C ASN A 366 18.75 -1.91 -9.49
N ALA A 367 17.79 -2.34 -10.31
CA ALA A 367 18.06 -2.75 -11.68
C ALA A 367 18.70 -1.60 -12.48
N PRO A 368 19.75 -1.88 -13.28
CA PRO A 368 20.39 -0.86 -14.13
C PRO A 368 19.52 -0.48 -15.33
N ASP A 369 18.50 -1.29 -15.62
CA ASP A 369 17.52 -1.10 -16.69
C ASP A 369 16.47 -0.07 -16.27
N LEU A 370 15.99 0.75 -17.21
CA LEU A 370 15.01 1.81 -16.89
C LEU A 370 13.66 1.23 -16.51
N LEU A 371 13.24 0.15 -17.18
CA LEU A 371 11.92 -0.46 -17.03
C LEU A 371 12.05 -1.97 -16.83
N THR A 372 11.43 -2.49 -15.77
CA THR A 372 11.28 -3.92 -15.50
C THR A 372 9.84 -4.36 -15.78
N VAL A 373 9.66 -5.46 -16.52
CA VAL A 373 8.35 -5.97 -16.94
C VAL A 373 8.24 -7.47 -16.64
N ASN A 374 7.19 -7.86 -15.93
CA ASN A 374 6.87 -9.27 -15.70
C ASN A 374 6.15 -9.89 -16.92
N ILE A 375 6.58 -11.09 -17.32
CA ILE A 375 5.93 -11.89 -18.36
C ILE A 375 5.80 -13.34 -17.91
N THR A 376 4.87 -14.09 -18.51
CA THR A 376 4.60 -15.49 -18.11
C THR A 376 5.64 -16.48 -18.64
N SER A 377 6.21 -16.22 -19.81
CA SER A 377 7.22 -17.08 -20.43
C SER A 377 8.03 -16.33 -21.49
N PHE A 378 9.27 -16.75 -21.69
CA PHE A 378 10.08 -16.30 -22.82
C PHE A 378 9.79 -17.13 -24.07
N SER A 379 9.75 -16.47 -25.23
CA SER A 379 9.58 -17.15 -26.52
C SER A 379 10.63 -16.70 -27.55
N GLY A 380 10.96 -17.61 -28.46
CA GLY A 380 11.88 -17.36 -29.57
C GLY A 380 13.24 -16.80 -29.12
N LYS A 381 13.61 -15.63 -29.66
CA LYS A 381 14.90 -14.97 -29.37
C LYS A 381 15.08 -14.62 -27.90
N MET A 382 14.01 -14.37 -27.14
CA MET A 382 14.10 -14.09 -25.71
C MET A 382 14.56 -15.32 -24.94
N ALA A 383 13.98 -16.49 -25.22
CA ALA A 383 14.31 -17.74 -24.54
C ALA A 383 15.75 -18.20 -24.80
N HIS A 384 16.28 -17.93 -26.00
CA HIS A 384 17.68 -18.27 -26.33
C HIS A 384 18.71 -17.33 -25.71
N ARG A 385 18.30 -16.16 -25.24
CA ARG A 385 19.18 -15.11 -24.71
C ARG A 385 18.87 -14.77 -23.26
N SER A 386 17.91 -15.47 -22.64
CA SER A 386 17.60 -15.28 -21.24
C SER A 386 18.74 -15.82 -20.39
N ARG A 387 18.86 -15.26 -19.20
CA ARG A 387 19.84 -15.67 -18.20
C ARG A 387 19.18 -15.73 -16.83
N THR A 388 19.71 -16.57 -15.95
CA THR A 388 19.28 -16.59 -14.56
C THR A 388 20.05 -15.52 -13.80
N GLU A 389 19.34 -14.62 -13.14
CA GLU A 389 19.88 -13.59 -12.26
C GLU A 389 19.38 -13.80 -10.84
N TYR A 390 20.24 -13.63 -9.84
CA TYR A 390 19.85 -13.65 -8.43
C TYR A 390 19.56 -12.23 -7.94
N LEU A 391 18.32 -12.00 -7.49
CA LEU A 391 17.90 -10.73 -6.89
C LEU A 391 17.75 -10.89 -5.38
N GLY A 392 18.23 -9.91 -4.62
CA GLY A 392 17.96 -9.80 -3.19
C GLY A 392 16.51 -9.41 -2.94
N THR A 393 15.81 -10.15 -2.08
CA THR A 393 14.46 -9.85 -1.61
C THR A 393 14.46 -9.65 -0.10
N ALA A 394 13.36 -9.15 0.47
CA ALA A 394 13.18 -9.05 1.92
C ALA A 394 13.34 -10.40 2.66
N TYR A 395 13.25 -11.52 1.93
CA TYR A 395 13.35 -12.89 2.43
C TYR A 395 14.66 -13.60 2.02
N GLY A 396 15.63 -12.86 1.49
CA GLY A 396 16.90 -13.41 0.97
C GLY A 396 16.94 -13.44 -0.57
N GLN A 397 17.92 -14.14 -1.12
CA GLN A 397 18.14 -14.17 -2.57
C GLN A 397 17.14 -15.10 -3.28
N ARG A 398 16.60 -14.66 -4.42
CA ARG A 398 15.78 -15.47 -5.32
C ARG A 398 16.33 -15.44 -6.74
N ALA A 399 16.29 -16.58 -7.40
CA ALA A 399 16.64 -16.71 -8.80
C ALA A 399 15.47 -16.25 -9.68
N HIS A 400 15.77 -15.42 -10.67
CA HIS A 400 14.83 -14.93 -11.68
C HIS A 400 15.42 -15.18 -13.07
N GLU A 401 14.61 -15.71 -13.99
CA GLU A 401 15.00 -15.72 -15.40
C GLU A 401 14.68 -14.36 -16.02
N THR A 402 15.69 -13.77 -16.67
CA THR A 402 15.62 -12.41 -17.20
C THR A 402 16.06 -12.35 -18.66
N PHE A 403 15.55 -11.36 -19.39
CA PHE A 403 16.00 -11.00 -20.72
C PHE A 403 16.00 -9.48 -20.84
N THR A 404 17.14 -8.90 -21.23
CA THR A 404 17.28 -7.45 -21.41
C THR A 404 17.40 -7.11 -22.89
N GLN A 405 16.70 -6.07 -23.33
CA GLN A 405 16.87 -5.48 -24.65
C GLN A 405 16.84 -3.96 -24.58
N THR A 406 17.58 -3.30 -25.47
CA THR A 406 17.46 -1.85 -25.65
C THR A 406 16.20 -1.51 -26.44
N ASP A 407 15.45 -0.55 -25.94
CA ASP A 407 14.22 -0.03 -26.55
C ASP A 407 14.19 1.50 -26.49
N THR A 408 13.24 2.10 -27.21
CA THR A 408 12.84 3.50 -27.02
C THR A 408 11.66 3.52 -26.05
N ILE A 409 11.87 4.15 -24.89
CA ILE A 409 10.88 4.23 -23.82
C ILE A 409 10.43 5.67 -23.70
N GLU A 410 9.14 5.91 -23.88
CA GLU A 410 8.52 7.21 -23.62
C GLU A 410 8.00 7.25 -22.19
N VAL A 411 8.49 8.20 -21.41
CA VAL A 411 8.12 8.41 -20.02
C VAL A 411 8.25 9.89 -19.69
N ALA A 412 7.29 10.44 -18.94
CA ALA A 412 7.29 11.87 -18.58
C ALA A 412 7.38 12.83 -19.80
N GLY A 413 6.82 12.43 -20.95
CA GLY A 413 6.90 13.19 -22.20
C GLY A 413 8.31 13.24 -22.84
N LYS A 414 9.25 12.43 -22.35
CA LYS A 414 10.59 12.27 -22.90
C LYS A 414 10.74 10.90 -23.54
N SER A 415 11.38 10.86 -24.70
CA SER A 415 11.76 9.62 -25.39
C SER A 415 13.21 9.27 -25.03
N LEU A 416 13.41 8.14 -24.35
CA LEU A 416 14.70 7.70 -23.83
C LEU A 416 15.08 6.36 -24.47
N ARG A 417 16.26 6.30 -25.08
CA ARG A 417 16.83 5.03 -25.54
C ARG A 417 17.52 4.34 -24.37
N SER A 418 16.90 3.30 -23.82
CA SER A 418 17.38 2.61 -22.62
C SER A 418 17.03 1.13 -22.64
N SER A 419 17.50 0.38 -21.65
CA SER A 419 17.22 -1.05 -21.52
C SER A 419 15.87 -1.30 -20.84
N VAL A 420 15.15 -2.28 -21.37
CA VAL A 420 13.97 -2.91 -20.76
C VAL A 420 14.35 -4.32 -20.32
N ARG A 421 14.15 -4.61 -19.04
CA ARG A 421 14.32 -5.92 -18.43
C ARG A 421 12.98 -6.64 -18.42
N TYR A 422 12.91 -7.79 -19.07
CA TYR A 422 11.80 -8.73 -18.94
C TYR A 422 12.19 -9.80 -17.94
N GLN A 423 11.28 -10.20 -17.06
CA GLN A 423 11.50 -11.30 -16.13
C GLN A 423 10.28 -12.20 -16.02
N ILE A 424 10.48 -13.47 -15.69
CA ILE A 424 9.38 -14.39 -15.44
C ILE A 424 8.70 -14.04 -14.12
N GLY A 425 7.40 -13.76 -14.17
CA GLY A 425 6.60 -13.34 -13.03
C GLY A 425 5.10 -13.25 -13.37
N ASP A 426 4.30 -12.72 -12.44
CA ASP A 426 2.88 -12.48 -12.70
C ASP A 426 2.72 -11.29 -13.66
N PRO A 427 2.16 -11.47 -14.87
CA PRO A 427 1.93 -10.37 -15.81
C PRO A 427 0.88 -9.36 -15.32
N ALA A 428 0.12 -9.67 -14.25
CA ALA A 428 -0.77 -8.73 -13.60
C ALA A 428 -0.01 -7.69 -12.77
N ASP A 429 1.25 -7.97 -12.39
CA ASP A 429 2.10 -7.00 -11.71
C ASP A 429 2.43 -5.84 -12.64
N ARG A 430 2.44 -4.63 -12.08
CA ARG A 430 2.74 -3.42 -12.84
C ARG A 430 4.22 -3.39 -13.23
N PRO A 431 4.56 -2.93 -14.45
CA PRO A 431 5.94 -2.59 -14.78
C PRO A 431 6.54 -1.60 -13.78
N VAL A 432 7.85 -1.71 -13.54
CA VAL A 432 8.58 -0.87 -12.58
C VAL A 432 9.55 0.03 -13.33
N ILE A 433 9.41 1.34 -13.18
CA ILE A 433 10.43 2.33 -13.50
C ILE A 433 11.44 2.32 -12.35
N SER A 434 12.64 1.81 -12.61
CA SER A 434 13.66 1.62 -11.59
C SER A 434 14.35 2.93 -11.20
N MET A 435 15.27 2.85 -10.23
CA MET A 435 16.18 3.92 -9.89
C MET A 435 17.01 4.47 -11.08
N ALA A 436 17.16 3.69 -12.16
CA ALA A 436 17.93 4.11 -13.36
C ALA A 436 17.32 5.34 -14.02
N ALA A 437 16.00 5.50 -13.93
CA ALA A 437 15.30 6.66 -14.46
C ALA A 437 15.81 7.98 -13.84
N LEU A 438 16.22 7.97 -12.57
CA LEU A 438 16.70 9.18 -11.88
C LEU A 438 18.11 9.62 -12.30
N LYS A 439 18.79 8.88 -13.20
CA LYS A 439 20.01 9.35 -13.88
C LYS A 439 19.71 10.48 -14.86
N THR A 440 18.51 10.52 -15.43
CA THR A 440 18.10 11.49 -16.46
C THR A 440 16.83 12.26 -16.10
N LEU A 441 16.02 11.72 -15.18
CA LEU A 441 14.78 12.30 -14.71
C LEU A 441 14.90 12.71 -13.23
N SER A 442 13.94 13.49 -12.78
CA SER A 442 13.71 13.85 -11.40
C SER A 442 12.30 13.41 -10.99
N PHE A 443 12.19 12.82 -9.80
CA PHE A 443 10.91 12.49 -9.20
C PHE A 443 10.55 13.58 -8.18
N SER A 444 9.31 14.06 -8.19
CA SER A 444 8.81 15.03 -7.22
C SER A 444 7.52 14.53 -6.58
N LEU A 445 7.34 14.79 -5.29
CA LEU A 445 6.24 14.29 -4.47
C LEU A 445 5.81 15.29 -3.41
N ASP A 446 4.52 15.55 -3.34
CA ASP A 446 3.85 16.11 -2.16
C ASP A 446 2.45 15.48 -2.05
N LEU A 447 2.34 14.36 -1.34
CA LEU A 447 1.05 13.65 -1.20
C LEU A 447 -0.01 14.47 -0.46
N PRO A 448 0.31 15.22 0.62
CA PRO A 448 -0.69 16.09 1.25
C PRO A 448 -1.32 17.13 0.33
N GLU A 449 -0.62 17.55 -0.73
CA GLU A 449 -1.16 18.44 -1.78
C GLU A 449 -1.62 17.68 -3.03
N SER A 450 -1.69 16.34 -2.97
CA SER A 450 -2.01 15.46 -4.09
C SER A 450 -1.14 15.74 -5.33
N MET A 451 0.18 15.75 -5.17
CA MET A 451 1.13 15.99 -6.27
C MET A 451 2.18 14.87 -6.38
N ALA A 452 2.35 14.34 -7.59
CA ALA A 452 3.53 13.55 -7.95
C ALA A 452 3.87 13.71 -9.43
N CYS A 453 5.16 13.84 -9.73
CA CYS A 453 5.65 14.02 -11.10
C CYS A 453 6.95 13.26 -11.32
N LEU A 454 7.13 12.80 -12.55
CA LEU A 454 8.44 12.45 -13.10
C LEU A 454 8.76 13.47 -14.20
N ARG A 455 9.97 14.03 -14.23
CA ARG A 455 10.35 15.13 -15.14
C ARG A 455 11.75 15.01 -15.68
#